data_AF-A0A2V4DUJ1-F1
#
_entry.id   AF-A0A2V4DUJ1-F1
#
_cell.length_a   1.000
_cell.length_b   1.000
_cell.length_c   1.000
_cell.angle_alpha   90.00
_cell.angle_beta   90.00
_cell.angle_gamma   90.00
#
_symmetry.space_group_name_H-M   'P 1'
#
loop_
_entity.id
_entity.type
_entity.pdbx_description
1 polymer ?
#
loop_
_entity_poly.entity_id
_entity_poly.type
_entity_poly.pdbx_seq_one_letter_code
_entity_poly.pdbx_strand_id
1 'polypeptide(L)'
;MKIRKSISLINNHNDFYKKISAKLQKNENGCHEWTGAKNYDGYGVIWFEGYSWATHRVAYELANGAIPQNSEKFWVLHKCDNPSCCNPEHLYVGSPSDNAKDCAERCRKSVGWRLWASKNPDFNPKRKVGTVYYEYKGEIKTLKEWSEHFGINATTLNQRFMSGWREEDIPLPANKYKRHLSKDCNTTYKRFSGIEEVKNYLTNKEKTLKENKVTLSARIPVSLKTALEILAVMNDRTMSQELVNRVRQSLTEEEKKIAGI
;
A
#
# COMPACT_ATOMS: atom_id res chain seq x y z
N MET A 1 -21.91 -32.76 13.85
CA MET A 1 -20.45 -32.92 13.71
C MET A 1 -20.16 -33.23 12.25
N LYS A 2 -19.25 -32.52 11.55
CA LYS A 2 -18.97 -32.82 10.13
C LYS A 2 -18.14 -34.10 10.05
N ILE A 3 -18.75 -35.18 9.57
CA ILE A 3 -18.09 -36.46 9.27
C ILE A 3 -17.04 -36.20 8.18
N ARG A 4 -15.78 -36.50 8.50
CA ARG A 4 -14.61 -36.20 7.67
C ARG A 4 -14.16 -37.50 6.99
N LYS A 5 -14.16 -37.54 5.64
CA LYS A 5 -13.75 -38.72 4.85
C LYS A 5 -12.44 -39.31 5.36
N SER A 6 -12.39 -40.62 5.53
CA SER A 6 -11.22 -41.38 6.01
C SER A 6 -10.78 -42.34 4.92
N ILE A 7 -9.50 -42.72 4.92
CA ILE A 7 -8.94 -43.72 4.02
C ILE A 7 -9.70 -45.06 4.06
N SER A 8 -10.45 -45.34 5.12
CA SER A 8 -11.33 -46.51 5.25
C SER A 8 -12.46 -46.57 4.22
N LEU A 9 -12.74 -45.48 3.50
CA LEU A 9 -13.77 -45.44 2.43
C LEU A 9 -13.19 -45.80 1.05
N ILE A 10 -11.87 -46.00 0.94
CA ILE A 10 -11.20 -46.28 -0.33
C ILE A 10 -11.24 -47.78 -0.57
N ASN A 11 -11.71 -48.21 -1.75
CA ASN A 11 -11.78 -49.63 -2.08
C ASN A 11 -10.42 -50.12 -2.61
N ASN A 12 -9.78 -49.35 -3.50
CA ASN A 12 -8.50 -49.73 -4.11
C ASN A 12 -7.32 -48.89 -3.58
N HIS A 13 -6.75 -49.32 -2.45
CA HIS A 13 -5.61 -48.66 -1.82
C HIS A 13 -4.33 -48.65 -2.68
N ASN A 14 -4.10 -49.70 -3.48
CA ASN A 14 -2.88 -49.83 -4.29
C ASN A 14 -2.83 -48.79 -5.42
N ASP A 15 -3.92 -48.64 -6.17
CA ASP A 15 -3.97 -47.64 -7.24
C ASP A 15 -3.96 -46.22 -6.69
N PHE A 16 -4.58 -46.03 -5.53
CA PHE A 16 -4.52 -44.75 -4.84
C PHE A 16 -3.10 -44.36 -4.43
N TYR A 17 -2.35 -45.31 -3.86
CA TYR A 17 -0.95 -45.10 -3.48
C TYR A 17 -0.07 -44.78 -4.69
N LYS A 18 -0.23 -45.51 -5.80
CA LYS A 18 0.47 -45.23 -7.07
C LYS A 18 0.17 -43.81 -7.57
N LYS A 19 -1.09 -43.39 -7.51
CA LYS A 19 -1.51 -42.06 -7.99
C LYS A 19 -0.95 -40.91 -7.14
N ILE A 20 -0.80 -41.12 -5.83
CA ILE A 20 -0.21 -40.13 -4.92
C ILE A 20 1.30 -40.08 -5.10
N SER A 21 1.98 -41.22 -5.03
CA SER A 21 3.43 -41.32 -5.14
C SER A 21 3.97 -40.75 -6.46
N ALA A 22 3.25 -40.93 -7.56
CA ALA A 22 3.59 -40.35 -8.86
C ALA A 22 3.63 -38.81 -8.90
N LYS A 23 3.00 -38.13 -7.93
CA LYS A 23 2.88 -36.67 -7.89
C LYS A 23 3.63 -36.01 -6.72
N LEU A 24 4.41 -36.78 -5.97
CA LEU A 24 5.23 -36.27 -4.88
C LEU A 24 6.66 -36.03 -5.34
N GLN A 25 7.18 -34.83 -5.07
CA GLN A 25 8.57 -34.48 -5.29
C GLN A 25 9.23 -34.10 -3.97
N LYS A 26 10.42 -34.62 -3.69
CA LYS A 26 11.16 -34.27 -2.47
C LYS A 26 11.90 -32.95 -2.71
N ASN A 27 11.73 -32.00 -1.80
CA ASN A 27 12.44 -30.73 -1.81
C ASN A 27 13.63 -30.77 -0.83
N GLU A 28 14.56 -29.84 -0.95
CA GLU A 28 15.78 -29.74 -0.13
C GLU A 28 15.47 -29.62 1.38
N ASN A 29 14.32 -29.01 1.71
CA ASN A 29 13.82 -28.87 3.09
C ASN A 29 13.16 -30.15 3.65
N GLY A 30 13.35 -31.32 3.02
CA GLY A 30 12.73 -32.59 3.42
C GLY A 30 11.21 -32.67 3.23
N CYS A 31 10.60 -31.66 2.59
CA CYS A 31 9.17 -31.68 2.28
C CYS A 31 8.87 -32.58 1.09
N HIS A 32 7.80 -33.37 1.17
CA HIS A 32 7.25 -34.08 0.01
C HIS A 32 6.20 -33.17 -0.65
N GLU A 33 6.63 -32.39 -1.62
CA GLU A 33 5.83 -31.39 -2.31
C GLU A 33 4.82 -32.03 -3.27
N TRP A 34 3.55 -31.63 -3.16
CA TRP A 34 2.51 -32.04 -4.07
C TRP A 34 2.55 -31.23 -5.38
N THR A 35 2.72 -31.94 -6.50
CA THR A 35 2.76 -31.33 -7.85
C THR A 35 1.41 -31.35 -8.58
N GLY A 36 0.38 -31.95 -7.98
CA GLY A 36 -0.96 -32.01 -8.56
C GLY A 36 -1.81 -30.75 -8.32
N ALA A 37 -3.13 -30.90 -8.47
CA ALA A 37 -4.08 -29.81 -8.22
C ALA A 37 -3.99 -29.33 -6.77
N LYS A 38 -4.08 -28.01 -6.59
CA LYS A 38 -4.07 -27.32 -5.30
C LYS A 38 -5.35 -26.48 -5.18
N ASN A 39 -5.85 -26.28 -3.96
CA ASN A 39 -6.95 -25.34 -3.72
C ASN A 39 -6.44 -23.89 -3.67
N TYR A 40 -7.35 -22.92 -3.52
CA TYR A 40 -7.00 -21.49 -3.42
C TYR A 40 -6.00 -21.19 -2.29
N ASP A 41 -6.08 -21.93 -1.18
CA ASP A 41 -5.20 -21.78 -0.02
C ASP A 41 -3.87 -22.57 -0.16
N GLY A 42 -3.60 -23.18 -1.33
CA GLY A 42 -2.35 -23.88 -1.63
C GLY A 42 -2.26 -25.34 -1.12
N TYR A 43 -3.33 -25.89 -0.53
CA TYR A 43 -3.37 -27.30 -0.12
C TYR A 43 -3.57 -28.23 -1.31
N GLY A 44 -2.81 -29.31 -1.34
CA GLY A 44 -2.95 -30.34 -2.37
C GLY A 44 -4.29 -31.09 -2.29
N VAL A 45 -4.87 -31.33 -3.47
CA VAL A 45 -6.14 -32.03 -3.66
C VAL A 45 -5.99 -33.11 -4.72
N ILE A 46 -6.60 -34.28 -4.48
CA ILE A 46 -6.64 -35.39 -5.42
C ILE A 46 -8.07 -35.94 -5.56
N TRP A 47 -8.48 -36.19 -6.79
CA TRP A 47 -9.74 -36.87 -7.09
C TRP A 47 -9.52 -38.38 -7.25
N PHE A 48 -10.26 -39.19 -6.51
CA PHE A 48 -10.20 -40.66 -6.57
C PHE A 48 -11.52 -41.29 -6.13
N GLU A 49 -11.97 -42.32 -6.85
CA GLU A 49 -13.24 -43.04 -6.60
C GLU A 49 -14.45 -42.11 -6.37
N GLY A 50 -14.60 -41.07 -7.21
CA GLY A 50 -15.74 -40.14 -7.12
C GLY A 50 -15.64 -39.10 -5.99
N TYR A 51 -14.54 -39.09 -5.23
CA TYR A 51 -14.35 -38.17 -4.11
C TYR A 51 -13.10 -37.29 -4.29
N SER A 52 -13.22 -36.04 -3.86
CA SER A 52 -12.08 -35.15 -3.60
C SER A 52 -11.48 -35.41 -2.21
N TRP A 53 -10.16 -35.59 -2.17
CA TRP A 53 -9.35 -35.89 -1.00
C TRP A 53 -8.26 -34.85 -0.79
N ALA A 54 -8.03 -34.46 0.46
CA ALA A 54 -6.90 -33.59 0.82
C ALA A 54 -5.62 -34.42 0.96
N THR A 55 -4.58 -34.08 0.20
CA THR A 55 -3.41 -34.95 0.02
C THR A 55 -2.59 -35.08 1.30
N HIS A 56 -2.40 -33.99 2.05
CA HIS A 56 -1.68 -34.01 3.34
C HIS A 56 -2.36 -34.96 4.34
N ARG A 57 -3.70 -34.92 4.42
CA ARG A 57 -4.44 -35.77 5.35
C ARG A 57 -4.34 -37.24 4.99
N VAL A 58 -4.49 -37.54 3.70
CA VAL A 58 -4.31 -38.91 3.20
C VAL A 58 -2.90 -39.42 3.46
N ALA A 59 -1.88 -38.60 3.24
CA ALA A 59 -0.50 -38.99 3.50
C ALA A 59 -0.26 -39.32 4.98
N TYR A 60 -0.88 -38.55 5.90
CA TYR A 60 -0.87 -38.89 7.32
C TYR A 60 -1.58 -40.21 7.61
N GLU A 61 -2.80 -40.41 7.06
CA GLU A 61 -3.60 -41.63 7.30
C GLU A 61 -2.95 -42.88 6.71
N LEU A 62 -2.23 -42.77 5.59
CA LEU A 62 -1.45 -43.88 5.00
C LEU A 62 -0.28 -44.31 5.89
N ALA A 63 0.37 -43.39 6.58
CA ALA A 63 1.54 -43.67 7.41
C ALA A 63 1.19 -44.05 8.85
N ASN A 64 0.17 -43.42 9.43
CA ASN A 64 -0.18 -43.54 10.85
C ASN A 64 -1.52 -44.26 11.10
N GLY A 65 -2.24 -44.62 10.03
CA GLY A 65 -3.57 -45.21 10.11
C GLY A 65 -4.70 -44.19 10.15
N ALA A 66 -5.94 -44.71 10.10
CA ALA A 66 -7.14 -43.88 10.04
C ALA A 66 -7.32 -43.00 11.28
N ILE A 67 -7.62 -41.72 11.07
CA ILE A 67 -7.88 -40.77 12.15
C ILE A 67 -9.29 -41.04 12.72
N PRO A 68 -9.44 -41.25 14.05
CA PRO A 68 -10.74 -41.42 14.67
C PRO A 68 -11.63 -40.20 14.42
N GLN A 69 -12.86 -40.41 13.95
CA GLN A 69 -13.75 -39.28 13.65
C GLN A 69 -14.37 -38.64 14.90
N ASN A 70 -14.39 -39.38 16.01
CA ASN A 70 -14.97 -38.95 17.29
C ASN A 70 -13.94 -38.39 18.27
N SER A 71 -12.68 -38.21 17.85
CA SER A 71 -11.65 -37.62 18.70
C SER A 71 -11.76 -36.09 18.72
N GLU A 72 -11.38 -35.48 19.84
CA GLU A 72 -11.26 -34.03 20.00
C GLU A 72 -10.24 -33.42 19.01
N LYS A 73 -9.21 -34.21 18.66
CA LYS A 73 -8.18 -33.89 17.68
C LYS A 73 -8.37 -34.75 16.43
N PHE A 74 -8.81 -34.12 15.34
CA PHE A 74 -9.07 -34.78 14.06
C PHE A 74 -8.57 -33.99 12.85
N TRP A 75 -7.89 -32.86 13.08
CA TRP A 75 -7.29 -32.04 12.02
C TRP A 75 -5.86 -32.48 11.79
N VAL A 76 -5.42 -32.55 10.54
CA VAL A 76 -4.02 -32.79 10.19
C VAL A 76 -3.36 -31.44 9.94
N LEU A 77 -2.33 -31.14 10.73
CA LEU A 77 -1.64 -29.85 10.75
C LEU A 77 -0.17 -30.02 10.32
N HIS A 78 0.41 -28.94 9.78
CA HIS A 78 1.79 -28.92 9.29
C HIS A 78 2.75 -28.34 10.32
N LYS A 79 3.88 -29.03 10.55
CA LYS A 79 5.04 -28.48 11.27
C LYS A 79 5.87 -27.52 10.42
N CYS A 80 5.88 -27.75 9.11
CA CYS A 80 6.73 -27.04 8.14
C CYS A 80 6.10 -25.79 7.51
N ASP A 81 4.85 -25.45 7.86
CA ASP A 81 4.10 -24.32 7.29
C ASP A 81 3.98 -24.31 5.76
N ASN A 82 4.17 -25.44 5.09
CA ASN A 82 3.98 -25.61 3.66
C ASN A 82 2.68 -26.38 3.37
N PRO A 83 1.60 -25.72 2.90
CA PRO A 83 0.30 -26.36 2.66
C PRO A 83 0.32 -27.51 1.65
N SER A 84 1.26 -27.49 0.71
CA SER A 84 1.43 -28.52 -0.32
C SER A 84 2.26 -29.72 0.14
N CYS A 85 2.86 -29.66 1.33
CA CYS A 85 3.66 -30.75 1.86
C CYS A 85 2.79 -31.94 2.30
N CYS A 86 3.20 -33.13 1.88
CA CYS A 86 2.59 -34.42 2.21
C CYS A 86 3.57 -35.36 2.92
N ASN A 87 4.66 -34.86 3.50
CA ASN A 87 5.58 -35.71 4.27
C ASN A 87 4.92 -36.07 5.62
N PRO A 88 4.67 -37.36 5.93
CA PRO A 88 4.06 -37.77 7.20
C PRO A 88 4.79 -37.27 8.45
N GLU A 89 6.11 -37.12 8.42
CA GLU A 89 6.90 -36.64 9.57
C GLU A 89 6.66 -35.15 9.87
N HIS A 90 6.31 -34.38 8.82
CA HIS A 90 5.98 -32.97 8.90
C HIS A 90 4.50 -32.73 9.24
N LEU A 91 3.73 -33.79 9.44
CA LEU A 91 2.30 -33.75 9.73
C LEU A 91 2.02 -34.27 11.13
N TYR A 92 0.99 -33.73 11.78
CA TYR A 92 0.52 -34.22 13.08
C TYR A 92 -0.98 -34.00 13.24
N VAL A 93 -1.61 -34.80 14.11
CA VAL A 93 -3.04 -34.65 14.43
C VAL A 93 -3.23 -33.66 15.58
N GLY A 94 -4.05 -32.65 15.34
CA GLY A 94 -4.37 -31.59 16.28
C GLY A 94 -5.84 -31.18 16.24
N SER A 95 -6.13 -30.16 17.03
CA SER A 95 -7.43 -29.48 17.09
C SER A 95 -7.38 -28.14 16.35
N PRO A 96 -8.54 -27.52 16.06
CA PRO A 96 -8.58 -26.13 15.60
C PRO A 96 -7.86 -25.15 16.54
N SER A 97 -7.86 -25.43 17.84
CA SER A 97 -7.15 -24.64 18.86
C SER A 97 -5.63 -24.75 18.68
N ASP A 98 -5.12 -25.97 18.43
CA ASP A 98 -3.69 -26.21 18.16
C ASP A 98 -3.25 -25.47 16.90
N ASN A 99 -4.04 -25.51 15.81
CA ASN A 99 -3.75 -24.75 14.60
C ASN A 99 -3.72 -23.23 14.86
N ALA A 100 -4.65 -22.74 15.67
CA ALA A 100 -4.73 -21.33 16.05
C ALA A 100 -3.54 -20.89 16.91
N LYS A 101 -3.01 -21.80 17.74
CA LYS A 101 -1.80 -21.63 18.56
C LYS A 101 -0.55 -21.64 17.69
N ASP A 102 -0.38 -22.63 16.81
CA ASP A 102 0.73 -22.70 15.84
C ASP A 102 0.80 -21.42 14.99
N CYS A 103 -0.33 -20.95 14.48
CA CYS A 103 -0.37 -19.70 13.70
C CYS A 103 0.03 -18.47 14.53
N ALA A 104 -0.24 -18.46 15.85
CA ALA A 104 0.13 -17.36 16.74
C ALA A 104 1.62 -17.40 17.11
N GLU A 105 2.12 -18.58 17.50
CA GLU A 105 3.54 -18.80 17.83
C GLU A 105 4.43 -18.49 16.64
N ARG A 106 4.03 -18.93 15.43
CA ARG A 106 4.76 -18.66 14.18
C ARG A 106 4.46 -17.28 13.58
N CYS A 107 3.80 -16.39 14.34
CA CYS A 107 3.50 -15.01 13.95
C CYS A 107 2.76 -14.87 12.59
N ARG A 108 2.02 -15.90 12.15
CA ARG A 108 1.27 -15.91 10.88
C ARG A 108 -0.12 -15.30 10.97
N LYS A 109 -0.61 -15.03 12.18
CA LYS A 109 -1.84 -14.24 12.35
C LYS A 109 -1.53 -12.76 12.15
N SER A 110 -2.32 -12.08 11.33
CA SER A 110 -2.43 -10.61 11.35
C SER A 110 -3.04 -10.18 12.68
N VAL A 111 -2.19 -10.10 13.68
CA VAL A 111 -2.52 -9.61 15.01
C VAL A 111 -2.49 -8.10 14.94
N GLY A 112 -3.63 -7.51 14.58
CA GLY A 112 -3.75 -6.06 14.33
C GLY A 112 -3.10 -5.22 15.44
N TRP A 113 -2.54 -4.06 15.07
CA TRP A 113 -1.89 -3.01 15.87
C TRP A 113 -1.08 -3.41 17.14
N ARG A 114 -1.71 -4.05 18.13
CA ARG A 114 -1.14 -4.36 19.45
C ARG A 114 0.13 -5.22 19.40
N LEU A 115 0.25 -6.15 18.47
CA LEU A 115 1.44 -7.03 18.33
C LEU A 115 2.50 -6.47 17.38
N TRP A 116 2.17 -5.50 16.53
CA TRP A 116 3.17 -4.70 15.80
C TRP A 116 3.89 -3.73 16.75
N ALA A 117 3.13 -3.10 17.67
CA ALA A 117 3.67 -2.22 18.69
C ALA A 117 4.61 -2.95 19.69
N SER A 118 4.40 -4.24 19.97
CA SER A 118 5.30 -5.01 20.84
C SER A 118 6.65 -5.37 20.19
N LYS A 119 6.76 -5.29 18.86
CA LYS A 119 8.00 -5.55 18.11
C LYS A 119 8.87 -4.31 17.91
N ASN A 120 8.35 -3.11 18.20
CA ASN A 120 9.09 -1.85 18.20
C ASN A 120 9.12 -1.29 19.63
N PRO A 121 10.07 -1.69 20.50
CA PRO A 121 10.11 -1.23 21.89
C PRO A 121 10.30 0.30 22.02
N ASP A 122 10.91 0.94 21.03
CA ASP A 122 11.05 2.41 20.95
C ASP A 122 9.77 3.12 20.45
N PHE A 123 8.73 2.37 20.10
CA PHE A 123 7.44 2.91 19.73
C PHE A 123 6.69 3.36 20.99
N ASN A 124 6.76 4.66 21.29
CA ASN A 124 5.95 5.24 22.36
C ASN A 124 4.45 5.11 22.01
N PRO A 125 3.64 4.33 22.76
CA PRO A 125 2.22 4.10 22.47
C PRO A 125 1.35 5.36 22.63
N LYS A 126 1.89 6.42 23.25
CA LYS A 126 1.31 7.78 23.32
C LYS A 126 1.87 8.72 22.25
N ARG A 127 2.81 8.27 21.41
CA ARG A 127 3.23 9.00 20.20
C ARG A 127 2.01 9.01 19.28
N LYS A 128 1.19 10.04 19.44
CA LYS A 128 0.17 10.38 18.45
C LYS A 128 0.91 10.38 17.12
N VAL A 129 0.46 9.55 16.17
CA VAL A 129 0.90 9.61 14.78
C VAL A 129 0.91 11.10 14.45
N GLY A 130 2.09 11.63 14.16
CA GLY A 130 2.33 13.08 14.13
C GLY A 130 1.22 13.77 13.34
N THR A 131 0.86 14.98 13.73
CA THR A 131 -0.15 15.76 13.00
C THR A 131 0.16 15.70 11.52
N VAL A 132 -0.75 15.12 10.73
CA VAL A 132 -0.54 14.91 9.30
C VAL A 132 -0.89 16.19 8.57
N TYR A 133 0.00 16.62 7.67
CA TYR A 133 -0.22 17.79 6.82
C TYR A 133 -0.44 17.36 5.37
N TYR A 134 -1.30 18.08 4.67
CA TYR A 134 -1.52 17.94 3.24
C TYR A 134 -1.33 19.29 2.54
N GLU A 135 -0.61 19.27 1.42
CA GLU A 135 -0.57 20.40 0.48
C GLU A 135 -1.82 20.33 -0.41
N TYR A 136 -2.66 21.36 -0.34
CA TYR A 136 -3.84 21.51 -1.18
C TYR A 136 -3.91 22.95 -1.69
N LYS A 137 -3.99 23.12 -3.02
CA LYS A 137 -3.95 24.43 -3.70
C LYS A 137 -2.78 25.33 -3.26
N GLY A 138 -1.63 24.73 -2.96
CA GLY A 138 -0.41 25.44 -2.54
C GLY A 138 -0.37 25.82 -1.05
N GLU A 139 -1.44 25.60 -0.29
CA GLU A 139 -1.45 25.75 1.17
C GLU A 139 -1.17 24.42 1.86
N ILE A 140 -0.33 24.45 2.88
CA ILE A 140 -0.04 23.27 3.72
C ILE A 140 -0.72 23.48 5.06
N LYS A 141 -1.76 22.68 5.34
CA LYS A 141 -2.46 22.69 6.62
C LYS A 141 -2.55 21.28 7.17
N THR A 142 -2.80 21.20 8.47
CA THR A 142 -3.08 19.93 9.13
C THR A 142 -4.39 19.35 8.60
N LEU A 143 -4.51 18.02 8.66
CA LEU A 143 -5.76 17.35 8.34
C LEU A 143 -6.94 17.84 9.21
N LYS A 144 -6.67 18.27 10.46
CA LYS A 144 -7.67 18.81 11.36
C LYS A 144 -8.15 20.18 10.91
N GLU A 145 -7.24 21.09 10.56
CA GLU A 145 -7.59 22.40 10.03
C GLU A 145 -8.34 22.29 8.70
N TRP A 146 -7.93 21.37 7.81
CA TRP A 146 -8.69 21.12 6.59
C TRP A 146 -10.08 20.51 6.87
N SER A 147 -10.18 19.65 7.87
CA SER A 147 -11.45 19.08 8.33
C SER A 147 -12.41 20.17 8.83
N GLU A 148 -11.90 21.13 9.61
CA GLU A 148 -12.65 22.28 10.09
C GLU A 148 -13.03 23.24 8.94
N HIS A 149 -12.10 23.48 8.01
CA HIS A 149 -12.32 24.35 6.84
C HIS A 149 -13.39 23.82 5.89
N PHE A 150 -13.42 22.50 5.63
CA PHE A 150 -14.41 21.89 4.74
C PHE A 150 -15.67 21.38 5.46
N GLY A 151 -15.67 21.36 6.80
CA GLY A 151 -16.78 20.78 7.57
C GLY A 151 -16.94 19.26 7.40
N ILE A 152 -15.87 18.55 7.04
CA ILE A 152 -15.88 17.10 6.78
C ILE A 152 -15.04 16.40 7.83
N ASN A 153 -15.45 15.23 8.31
CA ASN A 153 -14.67 14.42 9.25
C ASN A 153 -13.24 14.16 8.71
N ALA A 154 -12.23 14.46 9.52
CA ALA A 154 -10.81 14.27 9.20
C ALA A 154 -10.48 12.88 8.62
N THR A 155 -11.13 11.83 9.11
CA THR A 155 -10.94 10.45 8.60
C THR A 155 -11.44 10.30 7.16
N THR A 156 -12.60 10.88 6.85
CA THR A 156 -13.17 10.89 5.50
C THR A 156 -12.29 11.71 4.57
N LEU A 157 -11.85 12.87 5.04
CA LEU A 157 -10.94 13.73 4.29
C LEU A 157 -9.60 13.04 3.98
N ASN A 158 -9.02 12.34 4.95
CA ASN A 158 -7.79 11.57 4.74
C ASN A 158 -7.98 10.46 3.70
N GLN A 159 -9.10 9.75 3.74
CA GLN A 159 -9.44 8.75 2.73
C GLN A 159 -9.53 9.36 1.33
N ARG A 160 -10.07 10.58 1.19
CA ARG A 160 -10.18 11.26 -0.11
C ARG A 160 -8.83 11.66 -0.68
N PHE A 161 -7.96 12.25 0.15
CA PHE A 161 -6.58 12.56 -0.23
C PHE A 161 -5.79 11.30 -0.61
N MET A 162 -5.88 10.24 0.19
CA MET A 162 -5.21 8.95 -0.10
C MET A 162 -5.77 8.26 -1.34
N SER A 163 -7.07 8.40 -1.60
CA SER A 163 -7.72 7.86 -2.80
C SER A 163 -7.48 8.71 -4.04
N GLY A 164 -6.79 9.85 -3.93
CA GLY A 164 -6.49 10.75 -5.05
C GLY A 164 -7.72 11.38 -5.71
N TRP A 165 -8.70 11.79 -4.91
CA TRP A 165 -9.88 12.50 -5.43
C TRP A 165 -9.46 13.77 -6.18
N ARG A 166 -10.28 14.23 -7.13
CA ARG A 166 -10.02 15.50 -7.82
C ARG A 166 -10.10 16.65 -6.82
N GLU A 167 -9.33 17.71 -7.07
CA GLU A 167 -9.28 18.87 -6.16
C GLU A 167 -10.66 19.49 -5.92
N GLU A 168 -11.49 19.55 -6.95
CA GLU A 168 -12.86 20.09 -6.90
C GLU A 168 -13.82 19.24 -6.04
N ASP A 169 -13.55 17.94 -5.93
CA ASP A 169 -14.43 16.97 -5.26
C ASP A 169 -14.09 16.78 -3.76
N ILE A 170 -12.92 17.24 -3.32
CA ILE A 170 -12.49 17.18 -1.92
C ILE A 170 -13.46 17.83 -0.94
N PRO A 171 -14.01 19.04 -1.19
CA PRO A 171 -14.93 19.70 -0.26
C PRO A 171 -16.37 19.17 -0.30
N LEU A 172 -16.68 18.15 -1.10
CA LEU A 172 -18.05 17.63 -1.18
C LEU A 172 -18.53 17.03 0.16
N PRO A 173 -19.82 17.08 0.50
CA PRO A 173 -20.31 16.49 1.75
C PRO A 173 -20.10 14.96 1.80
N ALA A 174 -19.97 14.41 3.00
CA ALA A 174 -19.63 12.98 3.20
C ALA A 174 -20.67 12.00 2.63
N ASN A 175 -21.92 12.44 2.47
CA ASN A 175 -23.04 11.64 1.95
C ASN A 175 -23.01 11.45 0.42
N LYS A 176 -22.12 12.13 -0.32
CA LYS A 176 -21.95 11.92 -1.75
C LYS A 176 -21.12 10.64 -2.01
N TYR A 177 -21.76 9.64 -2.62
CA TYR A 177 -21.19 8.32 -2.90
C TYR A 177 -20.14 8.32 -4.02
N LYS A 178 -19.04 7.58 -3.79
CA LYS A 178 -17.91 7.38 -4.74
C LYS A 178 -18.33 6.81 -6.11
N ARG A 179 -19.46 6.11 -6.19
CA ARG A 179 -19.97 5.48 -7.43
C ARG A 179 -20.39 6.50 -8.50
N HIS A 180 -20.68 7.74 -8.12
CA HIS A 180 -21.02 8.85 -9.04
C HIS A 180 -19.85 9.81 -9.31
N LEU A 181 -18.71 9.61 -8.65
CA LEU A 181 -17.49 10.38 -8.91
C LEU A 181 -16.69 9.63 -9.97
N SER A 182 -16.14 10.36 -10.94
CA SER A 182 -15.41 9.74 -12.06
C SER A 182 -14.34 8.79 -11.54
N LYS A 183 -14.17 7.64 -12.19
CA LYS A 183 -13.20 6.59 -11.83
C LYS A 183 -11.75 7.07 -11.93
N ASP A 184 -11.53 8.23 -12.54
CA ASP A 184 -10.23 8.87 -12.75
C ASP A 184 -9.85 9.71 -11.51
N CYS A 185 -9.56 9.01 -10.41
CA CYS A 185 -8.88 9.58 -9.24
C CYS A 185 -7.40 9.80 -9.57
N ASN A 186 -7.06 10.93 -10.20
CA ASN A 186 -5.73 11.15 -10.79
C ASN A 186 -4.82 12.09 -9.98
N THR A 187 -5.32 12.72 -8.90
CA THR A 187 -4.53 13.74 -8.19
C THR A 187 -3.70 13.12 -7.07
N THR A 188 -2.39 13.31 -7.12
CA THR A 188 -1.48 12.87 -6.05
C THR A 188 -1.20 14.04 -5.10
N TYR A 189 -1.65 13.92 -3.85
CA TYR A 189 -1.42 14.94 -2.82
C TYR A 189 -0.16 14.64 -2.01
N LYS A 190 0.64 15.68 -1.75
CA LYS A 190 1.80 15.55 -0.87
C LYS A 190 1.35 15.48 0.58
N ARG A 191 1.77 14.41 1.25
CA ARG A 191 1.51 14.15 2.66
C ARG A 191 2.80 14.34 3.45
N PHE A 192 2.71 15.04 4.57
CA PHE A 192 3.82 15.21 5.50
C PHE A 192 3.46 14.64 6.87
N SER A 193 4.43 13.99 7.49
CA SER A 193 4.29 13.27 8.76
C SER A 193 4.68 14.13 9.98
N GLY A 194 5.08 15.38 9.76
CA GLY A 194 5.43 16.32 10.83
C GLY A 194 5.81 17.72 10.34
N ILE A 195 5.93 18.66 11.28
CA ILE A 195 6.30 20.07 11.02
C ILE A 195 7.70 20.19 10.40
N GLU A 196 8.63 19.32 10.82
CA GLU A 196 10.01 19.35 10.34
C GLU A 196 10.12 18.99 8.86
N GLU A 197 9.36 17.99 8.40
CA GLU A 197 9.26 17.66 6.97
C GLU A 197 8.66 18.83 6.16
N VAL A 198 7.66 19.52 6.70
CA VAL A 198 7.07 20.72 6.07
C VAL A 198 8.10 21.84 5.96
N LYS A 199 8.85 22.12 7.04
CA LYS A 199 9.91 23.14 7.05
C LYS A 199 11.01 22.83 6.03
N ASN A 200 11.47 21.59 5.99
CA ASN A 200 12.46 21.14 5.01
C ASN A 200 11.95 21.28 3.58
N TYR A 201 10.69 20.93 3.33
CA TYR A 201 10.05 21.11 2.03
C TYR A 201 9.98 22.58 1.60
N LEU A 202 9.53 23.47 2.49
CA LEU A 202 9.46 24.91 2.21
C LEU A 202 10.85 25.50 1.95
N THR A 203 11.85 25.13 2.76
CA THR A 203 13.24 25.60 2.61
C THR A 203 13.83 25.15 1.28
N ASN A 204 13.60 23.90 0.87
CA ASN A 204 14.04 23.39 -0.43
C ASN A 204 13.28 24.05 -1.60
N LYS A 205 11.98 24.33 -1.44
CA LYS A 205 11.18 25.06 -2.44
C LYS A 205 11.71 26.48 -2.62
N GLU A 206 12.06 27.16 -1.54
CA GLU A 206 12.71 28.48 -1.57
C GLU A 206 14.09 28.44 -2.21
N LYS A 207 14.91 27.44 -1.88
CA LYS A 207 16.23 27.25 -2.50
C LYS A 207 16.11 27.02 -4.01
N THR A 208 15.19 26.15 -4.43
CA THR A 208 14.91 25.88 -5.85
C THR A 208 14.39 27.13 -6.56
N LEU A 209 13.54 27.93 -5.92
CA LEU A 209 13.08 29.22 -6.46
C LEU A 209 14.23 30.23 -6.58
N LYS A 210 15.16 30.25 -5.62
CA LYS A 210 16.37 31.11 -5.67
C LYS A 210 17.36 30.64 -6.73
N GLU A 211 17.52 29.36 -6.96
CA GLU A 211 18.39 28.78 -7.99
C GLU A 211 17.78 28.93 -9.40
N ASN A 212 16.46 28.79 -9.53
CA ASN A 212 15.73 29.03 -10.78
C ASN A 212 15.57 30.52 -11.13
N LYS A 213 15.91 31.44 -10.22
CA LYS A 213 16.21 32.84 -10.57
C LYS A 213 17.56 32.89 -11.30
N VAL A 214 17.61 32.32 -12.51
CA VAL A 214 18.56 32.77 -13.51
C VAL A 214 18.31 34.28 -13.66
N THR A 215 19.35 35.09 -13.50
CA THR A 215 19.22 36.54 -13.70
C THR A 215 18.62 36.78 -15.09
N LEU A 216 17.56 37.59 -15.19
CA LEU A 216 16.92 37.92 -16.47
C LEU A 216 17.95 38.36 -17.52
N SER A 217 19.02 39.03 -17.07
CA SER A 217 20.17 39.44 -17.87
C SER A 217 20.93 38.29 -18.56
N ALA A 218 20.88 37.06 -18.05
CA ALA A 218 21.55 35.90 -18.62
C ALA A 218 20.72 35.21 -19.73
N ARG A 219 19.43 35.57 -19.89
CA ARG A 219 18.55 35.06 -20.95
C ARG A 219 18.29 36.08 -22.07
N ILE A 220 18.73 37.33 -21.90
CA ILE A 220 18.60 38.37 -22.92
C ILE A 220 19.77 38.23 -23.91
N PRO A 221 19.51 38.10 -25.23
CA PRO A 221 20.55 38.13 -26.25
C PRO A 221 21.48 39.33 -26.08
N VAL A 222 22.79 39.13 -26.30
CA VAL A 222 23.81 40.18 -26.09
C VAL A 222 23.46 41.47 -26.82
N SER A 223 22.96 41.38 -28.06
CA SER A 223 22.54 42.53 -28.86
C SER A 223 21.44 43.37 -28.21
N LEU A 224 20.44 42.73 -27.59
CA LEU A 224 19.35 43.42 -26.90
C LEU A 224 19.82 44.01 -25.57
N LYS A 225 20.74 43.34 -24.88
CA LYS A 225 21.33 43.84 -23.65
C LYS A 225 22.09 45.15 -23.88
N THR A 226 22.93 45.20 -24.92
CA THR A 226 23.67 46.41 -25.28
C THR A 226 22.74 47.56 -25.65
N ALA A 227 21.68 47.28 -26.42
CA ALA A 227 20.68 48.30 -26.77
C ALA A 227 19.95 48.86 -25.53
N LEU A 228 19.54 47.98 -24.61
CA LEU A 228 18.87 48.37 -23.37
C LEU A 228 19.78 49.18 -22.44
N GLU A 229 21.07 48.86 -22.36
CA GLU A 229 22.05 49.62 -21.57
C GLU A 229 22.23 51.04 -22.12
N ILE A 230 22.36 51.20 -23.44
CA ILE A 230 22.45 52.52 -24.09
C ILE A 230 21.19 53.35 -23.80
N LEU A 231 20.01 52.76 -23.98
CA LEU A 231 18.73 53.44 -23.76
C LEU A 231 18.50 53.80 -22.29
N ALA A 232 18.95 52.97 -21.35
CA ALA A 232 18.89 53.25 -19.93
C ALA A 232 19.77 54.46 -19.56
N VAL A 233 20.98 54.55 -20.12
CA VAL A 233 21.87 55.71 -19.95
C VAL A 233 21.27 56.98 -20.55
N MET A 234 20.65 56.89 -21.74
CA MET A 234 19.99 58.05 -22.37
C MET A 234 18.81 58.60 -21.56
N ASN A 235 18.15 57.75 -20.77
CA ASN A 235 16.96 58.09 -19.99
C ASN A 235 17.24 58.29 -18.49
N ASP A 236 18.52 58.37 -18.08
CA ASP A 236 18.97 58.46 -16.67
C ASP A 236 18.32 57.39 -15.75
N ARG A 237 18.24 56.16 -16.26
CA ARG A 237 17.65 55.01 -15.55
C ARG A 237 18.64 53.88 -15.42
N THR A 238 18.43 53.03 -14.42
CA THR A 238 19.07 51.72 -14.40
C THR A 238 18.45 50.82 -15.47
N MET A 239 19.23 49.89 -16.04
CA MET A 239 18.77 48.92 -17.03
C MET A 239 17.51 48.17 -16.55
N SER A 240 17.44 47.83 -15.27
CA SER A 240 16.27 47.18 -14.66
C SER A 240 15.01 48.05 -14.70
N GLN A 241 15.15 49.36 -14.45
CA GLN A 241 14.02 50.30 -14.48
C GLN A 241 13.53 50.54 -15.92
N GLU A 242 14.45 50.65 -16.88
CA GLU A 242 14.09 50.83 -18.30
C GLU A 242 13.35 49.60 -18.85
N LEU A 243 13.78 48.40 -18.47
CA LEU A 243 13.12 47.15 -18.87
C LEU A 243 11.70 47.05 -18.29
N VAL A 244 11.52 47.40 -17.01
CA VAL A 244 10.20 47.45 -16.36
C VAL A 244 9.29 48.48 -17.03
N ASN A 245 9.81 49.65 -17.40
CA ASN A 245 9.02 50.70 -18.06
C ASN A 245 8.54 50.27 -19.44
N ARG A 246 9.37 49.59 -20.23
CA ARG A 246 8.96 49.06 -21.55
C ARG A 246 7.89 47.98 -21.43
N VAL A 247 8.03 47.08 -20.47
CA VAL A 247 7.00 46.07 -20.20
C VAL A 247 5.68 46.74 -19.82
N ARG A 248 5.72 47.74 -18.92
CA ARG A 248 4.51 48.51 -18.55
C ARG A 248 3.85 49.23 -19.73
N GLN A 249 4.64 49.74 -20.66
CA GLN A 249 4.11 50.39 -21.87
C GLN A 249 3.51 49.40 -22.87
N SER A 250 3.94 48.14 -22.85
CA SER A 250 3.40 47.08 -23.71
C SER A 250 2.09 46.45 -23.22
N LEU A 251 1.73 46.66 -21.95
CA LEU A 251 0.51 46.10 -21.36
C LEU A 251 -0.73 46.88 -21.82
N THR A 252 -1.81 46.15 -22.07
CA THR A 252 -3.15 46.70 -22.30
C THR A 252 -3.78 47.22 -21.00
N GLU A 253 -4.80 48.07 -21.10
CA GLU A 253 -5.46 48.67 -19.92
C GLU A 253 -6.13 47.63 -19.00
N GLU A 254 -6.63 46.53 -19.55
CA GLU A 254 -7.15 45.40 -18.75
C GLU A 254 -6.04 44.68 -17.98
N GLU A 255 -4.88 44.47 -18.60
CA GLU A 255 -3.73 43.83 -17.96
C GLU A 255 -3.12 44.71 -16.86
N LYS A 256 -3.09 46.03 -17.05
CA LYS A 256 -2.67 46.99 -16.01
C LYS A 256 -3.58 46.91 -14.78
N LYS A 257 -4.89 46.86 -15.01
CA LYS A 257 -5.90 46.72 -13.95
C LYS A 257 -5.76 45.41 -13.16
N ILE A 258 -5.41 44.30 -13.81
CA ILE A 258 -5.13 43.01 -13.15
C ILE A 258 -3.82 43.06 -12.36
N ALA A 259 -2.79 43.74 -12.89
CA ALA A 259 -1.48 43.85 -12.27
C ALA A 259 -1.41 44.86 -11.10
N GLY A 260 -2.46 45.68 -10.91
CA GLY A 260 -2.49 46.72 -9.87
C GLY A 260 -1.51 47.87 -10.11
N ILE A 261 -1.20 48.14 -11.39
CA ILE A 261 -0.33 49.22 -11.88
C ILE A 261 -1.21 50.23 -12.60
#